data_AF-A0A8T2YDZ8-F1
#
_entry.id   AF-A0A8T2YDZ8-F1
#
_cell.length_a   1.000
_cell.length_b   1.000
_cell.length_c   1.000
_cell.angle_alpha   90.00
_cell.angle_beta   90.00
_cell.angle_gamma   90.00
#
_symmetry.space_group_name_H-M   'P 1'
#
loop_
_entity.id
_entity.type
_entity.pdbx_description
1 polymer ?
#
loop_
_entity_poly.entity_id
_entity_poly.type
_entity_poly.pdbx_seq_one_letter_code
_entity_poly.pdbx_strand_id
1 'polypeptide(L)'
;MEDILQYSLLGGFFLLIVVTLLQHARKYRMKLPPSPPGRLILGHLPLLKQPRAIHRTLHDIAQKNGPIVTLKFGFRTVIIVSSPSAVEECFTKNDIILANRPPFLNGKVLNYNFTTLAAAPYGDHWRNLRRLTAIEVFSSSRLNTFSSVRREEIKNLLRKIHKTCGDGSAVIELRTMLLDLNFNIMMRMVAGKKYYGEDVDGLEESRRFKDMMQEFSECTRVTNLGDLFPILQCIDYDGFKNRMTQLGKRMDAFWQGLIDEHRVDKDRNTMVSHLLALQESEPEYYTDEIIKGIILVSLKSHSAGLNSFSIFG
;
A
#
# COMPACT_ATOMS: atom_id res chain seq x y z
N MET A 1 -22.23 -34.09 -30.87
CA MET A 1 -21.31 -32.99 -30.49
C MET A 1 -21.97 -31.63 -30.65
N GLU A 2 -22.73 -31.43 -31.74
CA GLU A 2 -23.48 -30.18 -31.99
C GLU A 2 -24.52 -29.86 -30.92
N ASP A 3 -25.30 -30.84 -30.45
CA ASP A 3 -26.30 -30.61 -29.41
C ASP A 3 -25.68 -30.09 -28.10
N ILE A 4 -24.55 -30.68 -27.67
CA ILE A 4 -23.83 -30.27 -26.45
C ILE A 4 -23.32 -28.84 -26.58
N LEU A 5 -22.82 -28.46 -27.76
CA LEU A 5 -22.36 -27.10 -28.03
C LEU A 5 -23.55 -26.12 -28.02
N GLN A 6 -24.68 -26.50 -28.61
CA GLN A 6 -25.89 -25.69 -28.65
C GLN A 6 -26.49 -25.46 -27.26
N TYR A 7 -26.61 -26.50 -26.43
CA TYR A 7 -27.06 -26.36 -25.03
C TYR A 7 -26.09 -25.52 -24.19
N SER A 8 -24.79 -25.64 -24.43
CA SER A 8 -23.77 -24.83 -23.75
C SER A 8 -23.89 -23.34 -24.11
N LEU A 9 -24.11 -23.03 -25.39
CA LEU A 9 -24.32 -21.65 -25.87
C LEU A 9 -25.63 -21.07 -25.33
N LEU A 10 -26.72 -21.85 -25.33
CA LEU A 10 -28.01 -21.42 -24.79
C LEU A 10 -27.92 -21.16 -23.29
N GLY A 11 -27.24 -22.03 -22.55
CA GLY A 11 -26.98 -21.87 -21.12
C GLY A 11 -26.14 -20.62 -20.82
N GLY A 12 -25.10 -20.37 -21.62
CA GLY A 12 -24.29 -19.15 -21.53
C GLY A 12 -25.10 -17.88 -21.80
N PHE A 13 -25.98 -17.90 -22.81
CA PHE A 13 -26.86 -16.78 -23.15
C PHE A 13 -27.90 -16.51 -22.05
N PHE A 14 -28.54 -17.57 -21.53
CA PHE A 14 -29.47 -17.46 -20.41
C PHE A 14 -28.79 -16.90 -19.16
N LEU A 15 -27.60 -17.40 -18.82
CA LEU A 15 -26.80 -16.89 -17.70
C LEU A 15 -26.48 -15.39 -17.90
N LEU A 16 -26.13 -14.99 -19.13
CA LEU A 16 -25.85 -13.60 -19.46
C LEU A 16 -27.08 -12.70 -19.28
N ILE A 17 -28.27 -13.16 -19.69
CA ILE A 17 -29.54 -12.45 -19.45
C ILE A 17 -29.83 -12.33 -17.96
N VAL A 18 -29.71 -13.42 -17.20
CA VAL A 18 -29.94 -13.39 -15.75
C VAL A 18 -28.97 -12.42 -15.06
N VAL A 19 -27.69 -12.45 -15.40
CA VAL A 19 -26.68 -11.55 -14.82
C VAL A 19 -26.98 -10.09 -15.16
N THR A 20 -27.36 -9.78 -16.40
CA THR A 20 -27.70 -8.41 -16.81
C THR A 20 -28.96 -7.89 -16.10
N LEU A 21 -30.02 -8.71 -16.00
CA LEU A 21 -31.23 -8.37 -15.26
C LEU A 21 -30.96 -8.13 -13.77
N LEU A 22 -30.15 -8.97 -13.13
CA LEU A 22 -29.77 -8.81 -11.72
C LEU A 22 -28.96 -7.53 -11.49
N GLN A 23 -28.03 -7.20 -12.40
CA GLN A 23 -27.26 -5.96 -12.33
C GLN A 23 -28.17 -4.73 -12.49
N HIS A 24 -29.13 -4.78 -13.42
CA HIS A 24 -30.09 -3.71 -13.66
C HIS A 24 -31.00 -3.50 -12.45
N ALA A 25 -31.58 -4.58 -11.91
CA ALA A 25 -32.42 -4.54 -10.71
C ALA A 25 -31.66 -3.97 -9.50
N ARG A 26 -30.38 -4.34 -9.32
CA ARG A 26 -29.54 -3.81 -8.24
C ARG A 26 -29.26 -2.31 -8.40
N LYS A 27 -29.07 -1.83 -9.63
CA LYS A 27 -28.91 -0.40 -9.93
C LYS A 27 -30.19 0.37 -9.63
N TYR A 28 -31.37 -0.17 -9.92
CA TYR A 28 -32.65 0.51 -9.61
C TYR A 28 -32.98 0.51 -8.11
N ARG A 29 -32.62 -0.55 -7.38
CA ARG A 29 -32.86 -0.63 -5.92
C ARG A 29 -31.95 0.29 -5.12
N MET A 30 -30.74 0.58 -5.60
CA MET A 30 -29.79 1.44 -4.93
C MET A 30 -29.83 2.82 -5.61
N LYS A 31 -30.14 3.89 -4.87
CA LYS A 31 -30.04 5.28 -5.38
C LYS A 31 -28.58 5.68 -5.58
N LEU A 32 -27.90 5.04 -6.54
CA LEU A 32 -26.49 5.24 -6.80
C LEU A 32 -26.25 6.57 -7.52
N PRO A 33 -25.10 7.22 -7.26
CA PRO A 33 -24.65 8.35 -8.07
C PRO A 33 -24.57 8.00 -9.57
N PRO A 34 -24.55 9.01 -10.45
CA PRO A 34 -24.40 8.83 -11.89
C PRO A 34 -23.25 7.87 -12.24
N SER A 35 -23.43 7.06 -13.28
CA SER A 35 -22.41 6.13 -13.79
C SER A 35 -22.28 6.33 -15.28
N PRO A 36 -21.06 6.49 -15.83
CA PRO A 36 -20.86 6.39 -17.26
C PRO A 36 -21.22 4.98 -17.77
N PRO A 37 -21.35 4.79 -19.10
CA PRO A 37 -21.53 3.47 -19.68
C PRO A 37 -20.33 2.56 -19.36
N GLY A 38 -20.61 1.37 -18.82
CA GLY A 38 -19.61 0.35 -18.50
C GLY A 38 -19.85 -0.93 -19.30
N ARG A 39 -18.81 -1.75 -19.47
CA ARG A 39 -18.92 -3.07 -20.11
C ARG A 39 -19.49 -4.10 -19.12
N LEU A 40 -20.18 -5.10 -19.64
CA LEU A 40 -20.66 -6.24 -18.84
C LEU A 40 -19.46 -6.98 -18.21
N ILE A 41 -19.60 -7.37 -16.94
CA ILE A 41 -18.58 -8.05 -16.10
C ILE A 41 -17.34 -7.20 -15.79
N LEU A 42 -16.65 -6.64 -16.78
CA LEU A 42 -15.45 -5.83 -16.58
C LEU A 42 -15.75 -4.45 -15.97
N GLY A 43 -16.97 -3.94 -16.19
CA GLY A 43 -17.36 -2.59 -15.81
C GLY A 43 -16.55 -1.54 -16.55
N HIS A 44 -15.83 -0.74 -15.79
CA HIS A 44 -15.11 0.46 -16.21
C HIS A 44 -13.59 0.26 -16.25
N LEU A 45 -13.08 -0.95 -15.96
CA LEU A 45 -11.65 -1.27 -16.02
C LEU A 45 -10.99 -0.87 -17.36
N PRO A 46 -11.62 -1.06 -18.54
CA PRO A 46 -11.02 -0.64 -19.80
C PRO A 46 -10.75 0.86 -19.90
N LEU A 47 -11.48 1.70 -19.16
CA LEU A 47 -11.24 3.14 -19.12
C LEU A 47 -9.90 3.45 -18.44
N LEU A 48 -9.46 2.60 -17.51
CA LEU A 48 -8.23 2.78 -16.74
C LEU A 48 -6.98 2.23 -17.43
N LYS A 49 -7.12 1.42 -18.48
CA LYS A 49 -5.99 0.79 -19.20
C LYS A 49 -5.23 1.75 -20.13
N GLN A 50 -5.55 3.04 -20.13
CA GLN A 50 -4.88 4.03 -20.99
C GLN A 50 -3.47 4.33 -20.45
N PRO A 51 -2.50 4.75 -21.29
CA PRO A 51 -1.14 5.10 -20.87
C PRO A 51 -1.05 6.34 -19.96
N ARG A 52 -2.19 6.85 -19.49
CA ARG A 52 -2.32 8.03 -18.64
C ARG A 52 -2.50 7.61 -17.18
N ALA A 53 -1.98 8.42 -16.26
CA ALA A 53 -2.16 8.20 -14.83
C ALA A 53 -3.65 8.12 -14.45
N ILE A 54 -4.00 7.12 -13.63
CA ILE A 54 -5.39 6.77 -13.28
C ILE A 54 -6.15 7.97 -12.70
N HIS A 55 -5.55 8.74 -11.80
CA HIS A 55 -6.19 9.91 -11.19
C HIS A 55 -6.66 10.94 -12.23
N ARG A 56 -5.93 11.09 -13.36
CA ARG A 56 -6.34 12.00 -14.44
C ARG A 56 -7.54 11.46 -15.21
N THR A 57 -7.57 10.16 -15.49
CA THR A 57 -8.74 9.51 -16.09
C THR A 57 -9.96 9.63 -15.19
N LEU A 58 -9.80 9.41 -13.88
CA LEU A 58 -10.89 9.57 -12.90
C LEU A 58 -11.39 11.02 -12.83
N HIS A 59 -10.47 11.99 -12.90
CA HIS A 59 -10.82 13.41 -12.97
C HIS A 59 -11.65 13.73 -14.22
N ASP A 60 -11.22 13.29 -15.41
CA ASP A 60 -11.96 13.54 -16.64
C ASP A 60 -13.36 12.89 -16.64
N ILE A 61 -13.50 11.72 -15.98
CA ILE A 61 -14.80 11.09 -15.76
C ILE A 61 -15.68 11.94 -14.84
N ALA A 62 -15.13 12.43 -13.72
CA ALA A 62 -15.86 13.30 -12.79
C ALA A 62 -16.29 14.61 -13.45
N GLN A 63 -15.46 15.22 -14.28
CA GLN A 63 -15.81 16.44 -15.01
C GLN A 63 -17.03 16.24 -15.94
N LYS A 64 -17.18 15.06 -16.54
CA LYS A 64 -18.28 14.75 -17.47
C LYS A 64 -19.56 14.26 -16.78
N ASN A 65 -19.42 13.56 -15.66
CA ASN A 65 -20.53 12.86 -15.02
C ASN A 65 -20.99 13.49 -13.70
N GLY A 66 -20.26 14.48 -13.19
CA GLY A 66 -20.54 15.19 -11.95
C GLY A 66 -19.55 14.86 -10.82
N PRO A 67 -19.65 15.56 -9.68
CA PRO A 67 -18.68 15.48 -8.60
C PRO A 67 -18.68 14.16 -7.81
N ILE A 68 -19.73 13.35 -7.94
CA ILE A 68 -19.83 12.03 -7.31
C ILE A 68 -20.26 11.03 -8.38
N VAL A 69 -19.39 10.07 -8.69
CA VAL A 69 -19.58 9.13 -9.81
C VAL A 69 -19.42 7.70 -9.35
N THR A 70 -20.34 6.83 -9.79
CA THR A 70 -20.24 5.40 -9.58
C THR A 70 -19.47 4.75 -10.72
N LEU A 71 -18.45 3.97 -10.38
CA LEU A 71 -17.76 3.03 -11.26
C LEU A 71 -17.92 1.59 -10.76
N LYS A 72 -17.55 0.67 -11.66
CA LYS A 72 -17.54 -0.77 -11.46
C LYS A 72 -16.19 -1.30 -11.91
N PHE A 73 -15.43 -1.93 -11.04
CA PHE A 73 -14.18 -2.60 -11.38
C PHE A 73 -14.36 -4.10 -11.17
N GLY A 74 -14.62 -4.81 -12.27
CA GLY A 74 -15.13 -6.17 -12.16
C GLY A 74 -16.45 -6.18 -11.39
N PHE A 75 -16.48 -6.95 -10.31
CA PHE A 75 -17.64 -7.05 -9.40
C PHE A 75 -17.63 -6.03 -8.25
N ARG A 76 -16.59 -5.21 -8.12
CA ARG A 76 -16.51 -4.17 -7.07
C ARG A 76 -17.13 -2.85 -7.53
N THR A 77 -17.87 -2.22 -6.63
CA THR A 77 -18.37 -0.86 -6.83
C THR A 77 -17.36 0.13 -6.27
N VAL A 78 -17.05 1.17 -7.03
CA VAL A 78 -16.16 2.26 -6.62
C VAL A 78 -16.90 3.57 -6.77
N ILE A 79 -16.88 4.41 -5.73
CA ILE A 79 -17.42 5.76 -5.79
C ILE A 79 -16.25 6.74 -5.88
N ILE A 80 -16.25 7.56 -6.92
CA ILE A 80 -15.34 8.68 -7.06
C ILE A 80 -16.02 9.88 -6.40
N VAL A 81 -15.28 10.56 -5.52
CA VAL A 81 -15.68 11.85 -4.94
C VAL A 81 -14.68 12.89 -5.41
N SER A 82 -15.15 13.95 -6.05
CA SER A 82 -14.33 14.98 -6.72
C SER A 82 -14.87 16.40 -6.49
N SER A 83 -15.54 16.62 -5.36
CA SER A 83 -15.91 17.95 -4.87
C SER A 83 -15.30 18.18 -3.49
N PRO A 84 -14.69 19.36 -3.21
CA PRO A 84 -14.19 19.70 -1.88
C PRO A 84 -15.24 19.51 -0.77
N SER A 85 -16.48 19.96 -0.98
CA SER A 85 -17.55 19.84 0.03
C SER A 85 -17.95 18.38 0.30
N ALA A 86 -18.00 17.55 -0.74
CA ALA A 86 -18.31 16.12 -0.59
C ALA A 86 -17.15 15.36 0.06
N VAL A 87 -15.90 15.72 -0.27
CA VAL A 87 -14.70 15.19 0.39
C VAL A 87 -14.67 15.56 1.87
N GLU A 88 -14.95 16.82 2.21
CA GLU A 88 -15.06 17.28 3.59
C GLU A 88 -16.09 16.47 4.37
N GLU A 89 -17.28 16.27 3.80
CA GLU A 89 -18.32 15.44 4.43
C GLU A 89 -17.86 13.98 4.64
N CYS A 90 -17.09 13.41 3.70
CA CYS A 90 -16.53 12.06 3.84
C CYS A 90 -15.51 11.97 4.98
N PHE A 91 -14.70 13.01 5.19
CA PHE A 91 -13.61 13.01 6.18
C PHE A 91 -13.99 13.68 7.51
N THR A 92 -15.24 14.12 7.66
CA THR A 92 -15.76 14.72 8.91
C THR A 92 -17.00 14.00 9.41
N LYS A 93 -18.15 14.16 8.75
CA LYS A 93 -19.44 13.62 9.21
C LYS A 93 -19.53 12.11 9.09
N ASN A 94 -18.90 11.54 8.06
CA ASN A 94 -18.98 10.12 7.71
C ASN A 94 -17.62 9.41 7.82
N ASP A 95 -16.65 10.02 8.51
CA ASP A 95 -15.27 9.57 8.59
C ASP A 95 -15.14 8.15 9.13
N ILE A 96 -15.90 7.79 10.17
CA ILE A 96 -15.91 6.46 10.78
C ILE A 96 -16.50 5.41 9.82
N ILE A 97 -17.61 5.72 9.16
CA ILE A 97 -18.30 4.78 8.25
C ILE A 97 -17.41 4.49 7.03
N LEU A 98 -16.67 5.50 6.57
CA LEU A 98 -15.77 5.42 5.41
C LEU A 98 -14.32 5.06 5.79
N ALA A 99 -14.01 4.86 7.07
CA ALA A 99 -12.66 4.57 7.53
C ALA A 99 -12.18 3.16 7.21
N ASN A 100 -13.08 2.24 6.82
CA ASN A 100 -12.71 0.85 6.50
C ASN A 100 -11.89 0.72 5.22
N ARG A 101 -11.06 -0.31 5.15
CA ARG A 101 -10.25 -0.65 3.97
C ARG A 101 -10.88 -1.80 3.19
N PRO A 102 -10.82 -1.80 1.85
CA PRO A 102 -11.23 -2.95 1.07
C PRO A 102 -10.41 -4.20 1.46
N PRO A 103 -11.06 -5.37 1.63
CA PRO A 103 -10.36 -6.61 1.99
C PRO A 103 -9.66 -7.18 0.76
N PHE A 104 -8.47 -6.66 0.48
CA PHE A 104 -7.61 -7.12 -0.61
C PHE A 104 -6.59 -8.16 -0.14
N LEU A 105 -6.07 -8.93 -1.08
CA LEU A 105 -5.09 -9.98 -0.80
C LEU A 105 -3.85 -9.46 -0.06
N ASN A 106 -3.39 -8.24 -0.38
CA ASN A 106 -2.25 -7.62 0.29
C ASN A 106 -2.47 -7.37 1.78
N GLY A 107 -3.71 -7.05 2.19
CA GLY A 107 -4.09 -6.89 3.59
C GLY A 107 -4.00 -8.21 4.33
N LYS A 108 -4.39 -9.30 3.67
CA LYS A 108 -4.30 -10.65 4.23
C LYS A 108 -2.85 -11.15 4.35
N VAL A 109 -2.06 -10.99 3.30
CA VAL A 109 -0.75 -11.65 3.17
C VAL A 109 0.42 -10.79 3.67
N LEU A 110 0.42 -9.49 3.36
CA LEU A 110 1.53 -8.59 3.67
C LEU A 110 1.28 -7.74 4.92
N ASN A 111 0.03 -7.66 5.38
CA ASN A 111 -0.36 -6.86 6.55
C ASN A 111 -0.95 -7.75 7.65
N TYR A 112 -0.38 -8.95 7.81
CA TYR A 112 -0.65 -9.84 8.93
C TYR A 112 -2.15 -10.08 9.17
N ASN A 113 -2.87 -10.48 8.12
CA ASN A 113 -4.32 -10.68 8.19
C ASN A 113 -5.11 -9.44 8.66
N PHE A 114 -4.78 -8.27 8.09
CA PHE A 114 -5.43 -6.99 8.36
C PHE A 114 -5.22 -6.47 9.80
N THR A 115 -4.06 -6.71 10.41
CA THR A 115 -3.77 -6.19 11.75
C THR A 115 -2.92 -4.92 11.74
N THR A 116 -2.33 -4.50 10.61
CA THR A 116 -1.52 -3.27 10.56
C THR A 116 -2.35 -1.99 10.44
N LEU A 117 -1.77 -0.83 10.82
CA LEU A 117 -2.43 0.48 10.71
C LEU A 117 -2.91 0.81 9.28
N ALA A 118 -2.22 0.29 8.26
CA ALA A 118 -2.56 0.54 6.86
C ALA A 118 -3.74 -0.30 6.35
N ALA A 119 -4.04 -1.43 6.98
CA ALA A 119 -4.98 -2.43 6.47
C ALA A 119 -6.16 -2.74 7.41
N ALA A 120 -6.01 -2.54 8.71
CA ALA A 120 -7.03 -2.90 9.69
C ALA A 120 -8.34 -2.12 9.47
N PRO A 121 -9.51 -2.78 9.67
CA PRO A 121 -10.78 -2.09 9.70
C PRO A 121 -10.85 -1.13 10.89
N TYR A 122 -11.69 -0.11 10.78
CA TYR A 122 -11.92 0.81 11.88
C TYR A 122 -12.51 0.07 13.08
N GLY A 123 -11.95 0.28 14.27
CA GLY A 123 -12.32 -0.37 15.51
C GLY A 123 -11.33 -0.04 16.62
N ASP A 124 -11.49 -0.65 17.80
CA ASP A 124 -10.61 -0.40 18.95
C ASP A 124 -9.14 -0.70 18.62
N HIS A 125 -8.88 -1.82 17.93
CA HIS A 125 -7.54 -2.21 17.49
C HIS A 125 -6.87 -1.12 16.64
N TRP A 126 -7.55 -0.67 15.57
CA TRP A 126 -7.02 0.37 14.69
C TRP A 126 -6.84 1.71 15.42
N ARG A 127 -7.79 2.09 16.29
CA ARG A 127 -7.70 3.33 17.09
C ARG A 127 -6.49 3.28 18.01
N ASN A 128 -6.25 2.13 18.66
CA ASN A 128 -5.07 1.96 19.51
C ASN A 128 -3.79 2.04 18.69
N LEU A 129 -3.67 1.28 17.58
CA LEU A 129 -2.50 1.36 16.69
C LEU A 129 -2.22 2.78 16.20
N ARG A 130 -3.26 3.53 15.82
CA ARG A 130 -3.12 4.93 15.39
C ARG A 130 -2.58 5.80 16.52
N ARG A 131 -3.11 5.65 17.74
CA ARG A 131 -2.66 6.38 18.93
C ARG A 131 -1.19 6.07 19.23
N LEU A 132 -0.84 4.79 19.34
CA LEU A 132 0.53 4.34 19.64
C LEU A 132 1.52 4.83 18.59
N THR A 133 1.19 4.65 17.30
CA THR A 133 2.06 5.09 16.21
C THR A 133 2.24 6.62 16.20
N ALA A 134 1.18 7.38 16.48
CA ALA A 134 1.27 8.84 16.53
C ALA A 134 2.14 9.35 17.69
N ILE A 135 2.03 8.74 18.87
CA ILE A 135 2.75 9.17 20.08
C ILE A 135 4.19 8.65 20.06
N GLU A 136 4.38 7.36 19.81
CA GLU A 136 5.67 6.69 20.01
C GLU A 136 6.60 6.75 18.81
N VAL A 137 6.06 6.96 17.61
CA VAL A 137 6.83 6.92 16.35
C VAL A 137 6.88 8.28 15.67
N PHE A 138 5.72 8.92 15.50
CA PHE A 138 5.60 10.16 14.72
C PHE A 138 5.44 11.44 15.55
N SER A 139 5.63 11.39 16.86
CA SER A 139 5.60 12.62 17.68
C SER A 139 6.79 13.52 17.37
N SER A 140 6.59 14.83 17.49
CA SER A 140 7.67 15.81 17.24
C SER A 140 8.88 15.56 18.13
N SER A 141 8.65 15.17 19.39
CA SER A 141 9.71 14.78 20.32
C SER A 141 10.53 13.62 19.77
N ARG A 142 9.87 12.51 19.38
CA ARG A 142 10.53 11.34 18.82
C ARG A 142 11.25 11.65 17.51
N LEU A 143 10.62 12.39 16.60
CA LEU A 143 11.27 12.75 15.33
C LEU A 143 12.49 13.66 15.54
N ASN A 144 12.50 14.50 16.59
CA ASN A 144 13.62 15.39 16.89
C ASN A 144 14.86 14.65 17.42
N THR A 145 14.70 13.53 18.12
CA THR A 145 15.85 12.70 18.54
C THR A 145 16.64 12.17 17.34
N PHE A 146 15.98 12.00 16.19
CA PHE A 146 16.59 11.56 14.93
C PHE A 146 17.04 12.70 14.00
N SER A 147 17.13 13.94 14.50
CA SER A 147 17.53 15.09 13.68
C SER A 147 18.97 14.96 13.13
N SER A 148 19.87 14.35 13.90
CA SER A 148 21.25 14.04 13.48
C SER A 148 21.29 13.09 12.28
N VAL A 149 20.52 11.99 12.33
CA VAL A 149 20.40 11.00 11.25
C VAL A 149 19.99 11.67 9.93
N ARG A 150 18.93 12.48 9.96
CA ARG A 150 18.47 13.20 8.75
C ARG A 150 19.53 14.16 8.22
N ARG A 151 20.19 14.91 9.11
CA ARG A 151 21.24 15.86 8.73
C ARG A 151 22.44 15.16 8.10
N GLU A 152 22.85 14.02 8.64
CA GLU A 152 23.96 13.23 8.13
C GLU A 152 23.66 12.64 6.75
N GLU A 153 22.48 12.04 6.55
CA GLU A 153 22.12 11.47 5.25
C GLU A 153 21.98 12.56 4.17
N ILE A 154 21.44 13.73 4.52
CA ILE A 154 21.41 14.89 3.61
C ILE A 154 22.84 15.33 3.25
N LYS A 155 23.75 15.43 4.23
CA LYS A 155 25.16 15.74 3.97
C LYS A 155 25.81 14.69 3.06
N ASN A 156 25.52 13.40 3.25
CA ASN A 156 26.02 12.32 2.42
C ASN A 156 25.53 12.46 0.97
N LEU A 157 24.25 12.77 0.77
CA LEU A 157 23.71 13.05 -0.55
C LEU A 157 24.41 14.25 -1.22
N LEU A 158 24.58 15.36 -0.50
CA LEU A 158 25.25 16.55 -1.03
C LEU A 158 26.71 16.27 -1.41
N ARG A 159 27.45 15.50 -0.59
CA ARG A 159 28.80 15.05 -0.95
C ARG A 159 28.81 14.18 -2.19
N LYS A 160 27.84 13.27 -2.34
CA LYS A 160 27.71 12.42 -3.52
C LYS A 160 27.45 13.27 -4.77
N ILE A 161 26.52 14.21 -4.71
CA ILE A 161 26.24 15.16 -5.79
C ILE A 161 27.50 15.95 -6.15
N HIS A 162 28.20 16.51 -5.16
CA HIS A 162 29.43 17.26 -5.38
C HIS A 162 30.52 16.42 -6.06
N LYS A 163 30.73 15.18 -5.60
CA LYS A 163 31.67 14.22 -6.20
C LYS A 163 31.30 13.88 -7.65
N THR A 164 30.01 13.75 -7.95
CA THR A 164 29.52 13.47 -9.31
C THR A 164 29.69 14.66 -10.24
N CYS A 165 29.52 15.89 -9.76
CA CYS A 165 29.75 17.10 -10.55
C CYS A 165 31.24 17.37 -10.80
N GLY A 166 32.12 17.04 -9.83
CA GLY A 166 33.53 17.46 -9.87
C GLY A 166 33.64 18.98 -9.98
N ASP A 167 34.55 19.47 -10.83
CA ASP A 167 34.72 20.89 -11.15
C ASP A 167 33.80 21.39 -12.28
N GLY A 168 32.93 20.51 -12.81
CA GLY A 168 32.11 20.78 -14.00
C GLY A 168 30.61 20.65 -13.77
N SER A 169 29.87 20.54 -14.88
CA SER A 169 28.43 20.26 -14.88
C SER A 169 28.18 18.78 -15.18
N ALA A 170 27.34 18.13 -14.38
CA ALA A 170 26.94 16.74 -14.57
C ALA A 170 25.42 16.61 -14.59
N VAL A 171 24.92 15.71 -15.43
CA VAL A 171 23.50 15.29 -15.41
C VAL A 171 23.34 14.24 -14.32
N ILE A 172 22.43 14.49 -13.37
CA ILE A 172 22.22 13.63 -12.22
C ILE A 172 20.77 13.13 -12.20
N GLU A 173 20.61 11.83 -11.96
CA GLU A 173 19.31 11.20 -11.79
C GLU A 173 18.86 11.31 -10.32
N LEU A 174 18.13 12.38 -10.01
CA LEU A 174 17.74 12.73 -8.64
C LEU A 174 16.74 11.75 -8.02
N ARG A 175 15.93 11.03 -8.80
CA ARG A 175 14.87 10.19 -8.24
C ARG A 175 15.45 9.00 -7.48
N THR A 176 16.41 8.28 -8.03
CA THR A 176 17.10 7.19 -7.30
C THR A 176 17.85 7.73 -6.09
N MET A 177 18.54 8.88 -6.22
CA MET A 177 19.24 9.49 -5.09
C MET A 177 18.31 9.86 -3.92
N LEU A 178 17.12 10.39 -4.21
CA LEU A 178 16.13 10.74 -3.20
C LEU A 178 15.44 9.50 -2.61
N LEU A 179 15.25 8.44 -3.41
CA LEU A 179 14.77 7.15 -2.92
C LEU A 179 15.77 6.53 -1.94
N ASP A 180 17.05 6.48 -2.31
CA ASP A 180 18.15 6.00 -1.46
C ASP A 180 18.23 6.79 -0.16
N LEU A 181 18.17 8.13 -0.25
CA LEU A 181 18.16 9.03 0.90
C LEU A 181 16.99 8.69 1.85
N ASN A 182 15.77 8.56 1.31
CA ASN A 182 14.59 8.28 2.11
C ASN A 182 14.67 6.92 2.80
N PHE A 183 15.07 5.86 2.08
CA PHE A 183 15.22 4.54 2.69
C PHE A 183 16.29 4.50 3.76
N ASN A 184 17.44 5.16 3.53
CA ASN A 184 18.50 5.22 4.52
C ASN A 184 18.09 6.01 5.77
N ILE A 185 17.47 7.18 5.61
CA ILE A 185 16.92 7.93 6.75
C ILE A 185 15.96 7.04 7.55
N MET A 186 15.04 6.35 6.88
CA MET A 186 14.06 5.51 7.55
C MET A 186 14.69 4.33 8.28
N MET A 187 15.54 3.55 7.61
CA MET A 187 16.15 2.37 8.23
C MET A 187 17.14 2.73 9.34
N ARG A 188 17.81 3.88 9.25
CA ARG A 188 18.65 4.38 10.35
C ARG A 188 17.82 4.81 11.56
N MET A 189 16.66 5.43 11.35
CA MET A 189 15.75 5.75 12.46
C MET A 189 15.09 4.51 13.06
N VAL A 190 14.68 3.57 12.21
CA VAL A 190 13.93 2.37 12.63
C VAL A 190 14.83 1.32 13.28
N ALA A 191 15.92 0.97 12.61
CA ALA A 191 16.78 -0.16 12.97
C ALA A 191 18.26 0.22 13.16
N GLY A 192 18.62 1.50 13.03
CA GLY A 192 20.01 1.95 13.12
C GLY A 192 20.89 1.55 11.93
N LYS A 193 20.32 0.96 10.88
CA LYS A 193 21.05 0.39 9.73
C LYS A 193 20.86 1.18 8.44
N LYS A 194 21.84 1.11 7.55
CA LYS A 194 21.84 1.71 6.21
C LYS A 194 21.91 0.60 5.17
N TYR A 195 21.11 0.70 4.10
CA TYR A 195 21.05 -0.35 3.08
C TYR A 195 21.33 0.15 1.66
N TYR A 196 21.28 1.46 1.40
CA TYR A 196 21.56 2.06 0.09
C TYR A 196 22.86 2.88 0.10
N GLY A 197 23.59 2.86 -1.02
CA GLY A 197 24.89 3.55 -1.16
C GLY A 197 26.08 2.60 -1.23
N GLU A 198 27.28 3.19 -1.41
CA GLU A 198 28.56 2.47 -1.54
C GLU A 198 29.10 2.03 -0.17
N ASP A 199 28.88 2.83 0.87
CA ASP A 199 29.36 2.58 2.24
C ASP A 199 28.33 1.80 3.09
N VAL A 200 27.79 0.70 2.56
CA VAL A 200 26.83 -0.13 3.30
C VAL A 200 27.53 -1.32 3.95
N ASP A 201 27.29 -1.49 5.25
CA ASP A 201 27.71 -2.68 5.98
C ASP A 201 26.81 -3.86 5.58
N GLY A 202 27.38 -5.07 5.44
CA GLY A 202 26.60 -6.27 5.10
C GLY A 202 25.96 -6.20 3.72
N LEU A 203 26.78 -6.25 2.66
CA LEU A 203 26.34 -6.18 1.26
C LEU A 203 25.22 -7.17 0.91
N GLU A 204 25.27 -8.38 1.48
CA GLU A 204 24.25 -9.41 1.24
C GLU A 204 22.90 -9.06 1.89
N GLU A 205 22.90 -8.62 3.15
CA GLU A 205 21.68 -8.15 3.83
C GLU A 205 21.06 -6.96 3.07
N SER A 206 21.90 -6.01 2.65
CA SER A 206 21.49 -4.85 1.84
C SER A 206 20.88 -5.24 0.50
N ARG A 207 21.44 -6.22 -0.20
CA ARG A 207 20.87 -6.73 -1.45
C ARG A 207 19.50 -7.38 -1.19
N ARG A 208 19.41 -8.25 -0.19
CA ARG A 208 18.15 -8.92 0.19
C ARG A 208 17.06 -7.91 0.55
N PHE A 209 17.41 -6.85 1.27
CA PHE A 209 16.48 -5.77 1.61
C PHE A 209 15.96 -5.05 0.37
N LYS A 210 16.85 -4.65 -0.55
CA LYS A 210 16.48 -3.94 -1.79
C LYS A 210 15.57 -4.77 -2.67
N ASP A 211 15.93 -6.04 -2.91
CA ASP A 211 15.16 -6.95 -3.74
C ASP A 211 13.75 -7.15 -3.16
N MET A 212 13.68 -7.32 -1.84
CA MET A 212 12.41 -7.47 -1.11
C MET A 212 11.55 -6.21 -1.18
N MET A 213 12.13 -5.02 -1.01
CA MET A 213 11.40 -3.75 -1.07
C MET A 213 10.95 -3.40 -2.50
N GLN A 214 11.76 -3.74 -3.51
CA GLN A 214 11.37 -3.61 -4.92
C GLN A 214 10.17 -4.51 -5.22
N GLU A 215 10.24 -5.78 -4.84
CA GLU A 215 9.14 -6.73 -5.05
C GLU A 215 7.88 -6.34 -4.28
N PHE A 216 8.02 -5.83 -3.05
CA PHE A 216 6.91 -5.25 -2.29
C PHE A 216 6.25 -4.07 -3.02
N SER A 217 7.05 -3.17 -3.59
CA SER A 217 6.54 -2.06 -4.39
C SER A 217 5.78 -2.55 -5.63
N GLU A 218 6.27 -3.60 -6.30
CA GLU A 218 5.60 -4.18 -7.46
C GLU A 218 4.28 -4.88 -7.09
N CYS A 219 4.29 -5.68 -6.02
CA CYS A 219 3.12 -6.40 -5.53
C CYS A 219 2.02 -5.46 -5.00
N THR A 220 2.36 -4.26 -4.55
CA THR A 220 1.38 -3.28 -4.06
C THR A 220 0.86 -2.34 -5.15
N ARG A 221 1.54 -2.27 -6.30
CA ARG A 221 1.16 -1.48 -7.48
C ARG A 221 0.21 -2.23 -8.42
N VAL A 222 0.36 -3.56 -8.51
CA VAL A 222 -0.48 -4.35 -9.41
C VAL A 222 -1.87 -4.55 -8.80
N THR A 223 -2.92 -4.15 -9.53
CA THR A 223 -4.29 -4.52 -9.18
C THR A 223 -4.48 -6.02 -9.43
N ASN A 224 -4.51 -6.80 -8.37
CA ASN A 224 -4.82 -8.23 -8.43
C ASN A 224 -6.22 -8.46 -9.00
N LEU A 225 -6.34 -9.20 -10.11
CA LEU A 225 -7.65 -9.50 -10.69
C LEU A 225 -8.51 -10.36 -9.75
N GLY A 226 -7.90 -11.19 -8.90
CA GLY A 226 -8.61 -11.92 -7.86
C GLY A 226 -9.36 -10.99 -6.90
N ASP A 227 -8.84 -9.80 -6.62
CA ASP A 227 -9.54 -8.83 -5.77
C ASP A 227 -10.76 -8.24 -6.48
N LEU A 228 -10.80 -8.19 -7.81
CA LEU A 228 -11.90 -7.65 -8.60
C LEU A 228 -12.92 -8.71 -9.06
N PHE A 229 -12.46 -9.95 -9.23
CA PHE A 229 -13.22 -11.08 -9.75
C PHE A 229 -13.13 -12.26 -8.76
N PRO A 230 -14.13 -12.45 -7.88
CA PRO A 230 -14.08 -13.46 -6.83
C PRO A 230 -13.80 -14.89 -7.31
N ILE A 231 -14.27 -15.25 -8.51
CA ILE A 231 -14.04 -16.57 -9.12
C ILE A 231 -12.54 -16.83 -9.32
N LEU A 232 -11.75 -15.78 -9.62
CA LEU A 232 -10.30 -15.88 -9.79
C LEU A 232 -9.56 -16.01 -8.45
N GLN A 233 -10.21 -15.83 -7.29
CA GLN A 233 -9.54 -16.05 -5.99
C GLN A 233 -9.28 -17.54 -5.70
N CYS A 234 -10.05 -18.42 -6.33
CA CYS A 234 -9.94 -19.87 -6.16
C CYS A 234 -8.72 -20.47 -6.88
N ILE A 235 -8.18 -19.78 -7.89
CA ILE A 235 -7.11 -20.29 -8.75
C ILE A 235 -6.00 -19.23 -8.83
N ASP A 236 -4.77 -19.59 -8.47
CA ASP A 236 -3.61 -18.70 -8.61
C ASP A 236 -3.09 -18.71 -10.06
N TYR A 237 -3.92 -18.21 -10.99
CA TYR A 237 -3.72 -18.38 -12.43
C TYR A 237 -2.47 -17.68 -12.97
N ASP A 238 -2.02 -16.59 -12.34
CA ASP A 238 -0.82 -15.82 -12.71
C ASP A 238 0.32 -15.96 -11.69
N GLY A 239 0.17 -16.84 -10.69
CA GLY A 239 1.14 -17.04 -9.62
C GLY A 239 1.27 -15.85 -8.65
N PHE A 240 0.43 -14.81 -8.78
CA PHE A 240 0.53 -13.59 -7.98
C PHE A 240 0.32 -13.85 -6.49
N LYS A 241 -0.60 -14.75 -6.13
CA LYS A 241 -0.88 -15.08 -4.73
C LYS A 241 0.29 -15.82 -4.10
N ASN A 242 0.88 -16.80 -4.80
CA ASN A 242 2.07 -17.50 -4.35
C ASN A 242 3.26 -16.54 -4.19
N ARG A 243 3.52 -15.68 -5.19
CA ARG A 243 4.57 -14.66 -5.13
C ARG A 243 4.42 -13.75 -3.90
N MET A 244 3.22 -13.21 -3.68
CA MET A 244 2.93 -12.35 -2.53
C MET A 244 3.09 -13.10 -1.20
N THR A 245 2.73 -14.39 -1.15
CA THR A 245 2.89 -15.23 0.04
C THR A 245 4.38 -15.47 0.37
N GLN A 246 5.19 -15.75 -0.65
CA GLN A 246 6.64 -15.92 -0.48
C GLN A 246 7.32 -14.61 -0.07
N LEU A 247 6.88 -13.48 -0.64
CA LEU A 247 7.31 -12.15 -0.20
C LEU A 247 6.96 -11.91 1.27
N GLY A 248 5.72 -12.17 1.67
CA GLY A 248 5.27 -12.00 3.06
C GLY A 248 6.12 -12.78 4.05
N LYS A 249 6.46 -14.04 3.74
CA LYS A 249 7.36 -14.86 4.58
C LYS A 249 8.77 -14.27 4.69
N ARG A 250 9.34 -13.79 3.58
CA ARG A 250 10.68 -13.17 3.60
C ARG A 250 10.69 -11.86 4.38
N MET A 251 9.65 -11.04 4.22
CA MET A 251 9.49 -9.80 4.99
C MET A 251 9.35 -10.08 6.48
N ASP A 252 8.50 -11.03 6.85
CA ASP A 252 8.31 -11.41 8.25
C ASP A 252 9.62 -11.89 8.90
N ALA A 253 10.35 -12.77 8.22
CA ALA A 253 11.65 -13.25 8.70
C ALA A 253 12.69 -12.13 8.81
N PHE A 254 12.71 -11.19 7.85
CA PHE A 254 13.62 -10.05 7.88
C PHE A 254 13.32 -9.11 9.04
N TRP A 255 12.05 -8.74 9.24
CA TRP A 255 11.66 -7.86 10.35
C TRP A 255 11.85 -8.54 11.71
N GLN A 256 11.59 -9.85 11.81
CA GLN A 256 11.88 -10.60 13.02
C GLN A 256 13.38 -10.58 13.34
N GLY A 257 14.25 -10.79 12.34
CA GLY A 257 15.69 -10.69 12.52
C GLY A 257 16.12 -9.33 13.08
N LEU A 258 15.55 -8.23 12.56
CA LEU A 258 15.81 -6.90 13.11
C LEU A 258 15.33 -6.73 14.55
N ILE A 259 14.15 -7.26 14.89
CA ILE A 259 13.64 -7.23 16.26
C ILE A 259 14.58 -8.00 17.20
N ASP A 260 14.98 -9.21 16.80
CA ASP A 260 15.82 -10.09 17.62
C ASP A 260 17.22 -9.51 17.82
N GLU A 261 17.80 -8.84 16.81
CA GLU A 261 19.05 -8.09 16.97
C GLU A 261 18.94 -7.00 18.04
N HIS A 262 17.84 -6.25 18.07
CA HIS A 262 17.63 -5.18 19.06
C HIS A 262 17.27 -5.72 20.46
N ARG A 263 16.81 -6.97 20.57
CA ARG A 263 16.66 -7.63 21.88
C ARG A 263 18.01 -7.93 22.52
N VAL A 264 19.01 -8.26 21.70
CA VAL A 264 20.39 -8.52 22.16
C VAL A 264 21.13 -7.21 22.42
N ASP A 265 20.99 -6.22 21.53
CA ASP A 265 21.65 -4.92 21.63
C ASP A 265 20.65 -3.82 22.02
N LYS A 266 20.40 -3.71 23.33
CA LYS A 266 19.36 -2.83 23.92
C LYS A 266 19.73 -1.34 23.95
N ASP A 267 20.99 -0.95 23.73
CA ASP A 267 21.46 0.43 23.95
C ASP A 267 21.32 1.35 22.73
N ARG A 268 20.67 0.88 21.66
CA ARG A 268 20.48 1.67 20.44
C ARG A 268 19.32 2.63 20.60
N ASN A 269 19.55 3.91 20.31
CA ASN A 269 18.46 4.87 20.13
C ASN A 269 17.80 4.69 18.75
N THR A 270 16.92 3.69 18.62
CA THR A 270 16.15 3.40 17.40
C THR A 270 14.66 3.27 17.72
N MET A 271 13.79 3.38 16.72
CA MET A 271 12.35 3.16 16.93
C MET A 271 12.06 1.74 17.40
N VAL A 272 12.78 0.73 16.90
CA VAL A 272 12.61 -0.66 17.34
C VAL A 272 12.97 -0.81 18.81
N SER A 273 14.13 -0.29 19.28
CA SER A 273 14.49 -0.37 20.70
C SER A 273 13.45 0.29 21.60
N HIS A 274 12.90 1.43 21.19
CA HIS A 274 11.86 2.14 21.94
C HIS A 274 10.57 1.33 22.03
N LEU A 275 10.13 0.72 20.93
CA LEU A 275 8.94 -0.13 20.94
C LEU A 275 9.16 -1.41 21.74
N LEU A 276 10.39 -1.97 21.75
CA LEU A 276 10.74 -3.12 22.57
C LEU A 276 10.77 -2.77 24.07
N ALA A 277 11.22 -1.58 24.44
CA ALA A 277 11.13 -1.11 25.82
C ALA A 277 9.66 -1.01 26.29
N LEU A 278 8.76 -0.54 25.41
CA LEU A 278 7.32 -0.49 25.69
C LEU A 278 6.68 -1.89 25.72
N GLN A 279 7.20 -2.85 24.95
CA GLN A 279 6.80 -4.25 24.99
C GLN A 279 7.06 -4.88 26.38
N GLU A 280 8.11 -4.46 27.10
CA GLU A 280 8.39 -4.97 28.46
C GLU A 280 7.29 -4.54 29.47
N SER A 281 6.73 -3.33 29.33
CA SER A 281 5.66 -2.81 30.20
C SER A 281 4.24 -3.16 29.75
N GLU A 282 3.99 -3.19 28.44
CA GLU A 282 2.67 -3.32 27.83
C GLU A 282 2.66 -4.37 26.69
N PRO A 283 3.00 -5.64 26.97
CA PRO A 283 3.26 -6.66 25.95
C PRO A 283 2.08 -6.93 25.01
N GLU A 284 0.84 -6.76 25.50
CA GLU A 284 -0.38 -6.93 24.72
C GLU A 284 -0.53 -5.90 23.59
N TYR A 285 0.05 -4.71 23.75
CA TYR A 285 -0.06 -3.59 22.81
C TYR A 285 1.13 -3.47 21.85
N TYR A 286 2.23 -4.15 22.15
CA TYR A 286 3.48 -4.10 21.38
C TYR A 286 3.99 -5.50 21.02
N THR A 287 3.10 -6.39 20.58
CA THR A 287 3.50 -7.71 20.06
C THR A 287 4.47 -7.57 18.88
N ASP A 288 5.28 -8.58 18.60
CA ASP A 288 6.22 -8.56 17.47
C ASP A 288 5.49 -8.26 16.15
N GLU A 289 4.29 -8.80 15.96
CA GLU A 289 3.46 -8.51 14.79
C GLU A 289 3.10 -7.01 14.69
N ILE A 290 2.74 -6.37 15.80
CA ILE A 290 2.45 -4.93 15.84
C ILE A 290 3.70 -4.11 15.53
N ILE A 291 4.85 -4.45 16.12
CA ILE A 291 6.13 -3.78 15.88
C ILE A 291 6.51 -3.90 14.39
N LYS A 292 6.42 -5.11 13.81
CA LYS A 292 6.65 -5.33 12.37
C LYS A 292 5.69 -4.53 11.50
N GLY A 293 4.41 -4.47 11.89
CA GLY A 293 3.40 -3.64 11.22
C GLY A 293 3.75 -2.15 11.24
N ILE A 294 4.26 -1.64 12.36
CA ILE A 294 4.70 -0.25 12.50
C ILE A 294 5.95 0.04 11.65
N ILE A 295 6.91 -0.88 11.60
CA ILE A 295 8.09 -0.80 10.71
C ILE A 295 7.62 -0.66 9.26
N LEU A 296 6.71 -1.53 8.83
CA LEU A 296 6.18 -1.53 7.47
C LEU A 296 5.46 -0.22 7.12
N VAL A 297 4.63 0.28 8.04
CA VAL A 297 3.91 1.55 7.86
C VAL A 297 4.88 2.72 7.75
N SER A 298 5.92 2.75 8.58
CA SER A 298 6.95 3.79 8.55
C SER A 298 7.67 3.86 7.20
N LEU A 299 8.01 2.70 6.62
CA LEU A 299 8.65 2.59 5.30
C LEU A 299 7.70 2.97 4.14
N LYS A 300 6.43 2.61 4.24
CA LYS A 300 5.43 2.92 3.21
C LYS A 300 5.06 4.41 3.17
N SER A 301 4.88 5.04 4.33
CA SER A 301 4.46 6.44 4.41
C SER A 301 5.46 7.43 3.80
N HIS A 302 6.76 7.11 3.81
CA HIS A 302 7.80 7.95 3.23
C HIS A 302 8.03 7.70 1.72
N SER A 303 7.72 6.50 1.22
CA SER A 303 7.74 6.18 -0.21
C SER A 303 6.48 6.63 -0.96
N ALA A 304 5.36 6.81 -0.24
CA ALA A 304 4.09 7.28 -0.78
C ALA A 304 4.14 8.71 -1.37
N GLY A 305 5.11 9.53 -0.94
CA GLY A 305 5.37 10.85 -1.53
C GLY A 305 6.02 10.79 -2.92
N LEU A 306 6.62 9.65 -3.29
CA LEU A 306 7.31 9.47 -4.57
C LEU A 306 6.52 8.60 -5.56
N ASN A 307 5.68 7.70 -5.05
CA ASN A 307 4.71 6.95 -5.84
C ASN A 307 3.35 7.08 -5.15
N SER A 308 2.50 7.95 -5.67
CA SER A 308 1.14 8.16 -5.18
C SER A 308 0.39 6.82 -5.16
N PHE A 309 0.22 6.24 -3.96
CA PHE A 309 -0.61 5.08 -3.74
C PHE A 309 -2.08 5.46 -3.99
N SER A 310 -2.50 5.36 -5.24
CA SER A 310 -3.90 5.11 -5.54
C SER A 310 -4.14 3.62 -5.34
N ILE A 311 -5.33 3.27 -4.86
CA ILE A 311 -5.82 1.88 -4.67
C ILE A 311 -5.76 1.06 -6.00
N PHE A 312 -5.37 1.69 -7.11
CA PHE A 312 -5.25 1.09 -8.44
C PHE A 312 -3.95 1.45 -9.20
N GLY A 313 -2.99 2.14 -8.58
CA GLY A 313 -1.82 2.71 -9.28
C GLY A 313 -0.70 1.70 -9.43
#